data_AF-A0A0Q4J336-F1
#
_entry.id   AF-A0A0Q4J336-F1
#
_cell.length_a   1.000
_cell.length_b   1.000
_cell.length_c   1.000
_cell.angle_alpha   90.00
_cell.angle_beta   90.00
_cell.angle_gamma   90.00
#
_symmetry.space_group_name_H-M   'P 1'
#
loop_
_entity.id
_entity.type
_entity.pdbx_description
1 polymer ?
#
loop_
_entity_poly.entity_id
_entity_poly.type
_entity_poly.pdbx_seq_one_letter_code
_entity_poly.pdbx_strand_id
1 'polypeptide(L)'
;MSDAALILTALLLGLVIYIAIPPLVAFTRQHPERRLIYKLSPLCLLSLILWLVLVAWAFTGQRNDAIISRYVSKLRGDNRLPLAITLLVLLGLAGSLLPLMR
;
A
#
# COMPACT_ATOMS: atom_id res chain seq x y z
N MET A 1 -24.78 11.94 -17.69
CA MET A 1 -24.12 11.57 -16.42
C MET A 1 -23.48 12.82 -15.86
N SER A 2 -23.53 13.07 -14.55
CA SER A 2 -22.81 14.18 -13.94
C SER A 2 -21.30 13.91 -13.95
N ASP A 3 -20.48 14.96 -13.99
CA ASP A 3 -19.01 14.84 -13.98
C ASP A 3 -18.51 14.05 -12.77
N ALA A 4 -19.13 14.25 -11.61
CA ALA A 4 -18.86 13.49 -10.39
C ALA A 4 -19.13 11.98 -10.57
N ALA A 5 -20.21 11.61 -11.27
CA ALA A 5 -20.52 10.21 -11.55
C ALA A 5 -19.52 9.60 -12.53
N LEU A 6 -19.06 10.36 -13.54
CA LEU A 6 -18.01 9.91 -14.46
C LEU A 6 -16.69 9.68 -13.73
N ILE A 7 -16.26 10.63 -12.90
CA ILE A 7 -15.03 10.51 -12.10
C ILE A 7 -15.10 9.30 -11.17
N LEU A 8 -16.19 9.16 -10.41
CA LEU A 8 -16.38 8.03 -9.50
C LEU A 8 -16.33 6.69 -10.26
N THR A 9 -17.00 6.63 -11.41
CA THR A 9 -17.01 5.42 -12.24
C THR A 9 -15.61 5.08 -12.75
N ALA A 10 -14.87 6.06 -13.27
CA ALA A 10 -13.50 5.87 -13.74
C ALA A 10 -12.56 5.40 -12.61
N LEU A 11 -12.73 5.93 -11.41
CA LEU A 11 -11.92 5.60 -10.24
C LEU A 11 -12.20 4.16 -9.77
N LEU A 12 -13.48 3.76 -9.71
CA LEU A 12 -13.86 2.38 -9.42
C LEU A 12 -13.36 1.41 -10.49
N LEU A 13 -13.47 1.76 -11.77
CA LEU A 13 -12.98 0.92 -12.86
C LEU A 13 -11.46 0.74 -12.79
N GLY A 14 -10.74 1.84 -12.55
CA GLY A 14 -9.28 1.82 -12.37
C GLY A 14 -8.85 0.97 -11.18
N LEU A 15 -9.60 1.02 -10.06
CA LEU A 15 -9.34 0.19 -8.89
C LEU A 15 -9.55 -1.30 -9.20
N VAL A 16 -10.64 -1.64 -9.87
CA VAL A 16 -10.92 -3.03 -10.29
C VAL A 16 -9.80 -3.53 -11.20
N ILE A 17 -9.37 -2.73 -12.18
CA ILE A 17 -8.27 -3.06 -13.08
C ILE A 17 -6.97 -3.27 -12.30
N TYR A 18 -6.64 -2.35 -11.38
CA TYR A 18 -5.44 -2.42 -10.55
C TYR A 18 -5.35 -3.72 -9.73
N ILE A 19 -6.47 -4.14 -9.13
CA ILE A 19 -6.54 -5.38 -8.32
C ILE A 19 -6.53 -6.62 -9.21
N ALA A 20 -7.19 -6.56 -10.37
CA ALA A 20 -7.37 -7.70 -11.27
C ALA A 20 -6.13 -8.01 -12.12
N ILE A 21 -5.32 -7.00 -12.49
CA ILE A 21 -4.15 -7.19 -13.37
C ILE A 21 -3.17 -8.25 -12.82
N PRO A 22 -2.67 -8.17 -11.58
CA PRO A 22 -1.67 -9.13 -11.08
C PRO A 22 -2.15 -10.60 -11.11
N PRO A 23 -3.35 -10.95 -10.60
CA PRO A 23 -3.83 -12.33 -10.69
C PRO A 23 -4.10 -12.77 -12.15
N LEU A 24 -4.57 -11.87 -13.01
CA LEU A 24 -4.87 -12.17 -14.42
C LEU A 24 -3.58 -12.41 -15.23
N VAL A 25 -2.53 -11.63 -14.98
CA VAL A 25 -1.18 -11.87 -15.51
C VAL A 25 -0.58 -13.18 -14.96
N ALA A 26 -0.73 -13.43 -13.66
CA ALA A 26 -0.27 -14.68 -13.05
C ALA A 26 -1.00 -15.91 -13.62
N PHE A 27 -2.29 -15.78 -13.94
CA PHE A 27 -3.08 -16.83 -14.56
C PHE A 27 -2.66 -17.10 -16.01
N THR A 28 -2.56 -16.05 -16.83
CA THR A 28 -2.19 -16.16 -18.25
C THR A 28 -0.77 -16.71 -18.44
N ARG A 29 0.16 -16.37 -17.55
CA ARG A 29 1.54 -16.92 -17.57
C ARG A 29 1.70 -18.22 -16.80
N GLN A 30 0.61 -18.81 -16.30
CA GLN A 30 0.63 -20.03 -15.47
C GLN A 30 1.65 -19.98 -14.32
N HIS A 31 1.77 -18.81 -13.67
CA HIS A 31 2.76 -18.58 -12.62
C HIS A 31 2.65 -19.65 -11.52
N PRO A 32 3.76 -20.24 -11.05
CA PRO A 32 3.74 -21.31 -10.04
C PRO A 32 3.05 -20.85 -8.76
N GLU A 33 3.29 -19.61 -8.36
CA GLU A 33 2.73 -18.99 -7.15
C GLU A 33 1.42 -18.21 -7.38
N ARG A 34 0.66 -18.52 -8.44
CA ARG A 34 -0.59 -17.80 -8.74
C ARG A 34 -1.55 -17.74 -7.54
N ARG A 35 -1.67 -18.83 -6.78
CA ARG A 35 -2.52 -18.90 -5.57
C ARG A 35 -2.10 -17.91 -4.50
N LEU A 36 -0.79 -17.68 -4.33
CA LEU A 36 -0.25 -16.73 -3.37
C LEU A 36 -0.56 -15.30 -3.83
N ILE A 37 -0.39 -15.00 -5.12
CA ILE A 37 -0.74 -13.70 -5.72
C ILE A 37 -2.22 -13.38 -5.50
N TYR A 38 -3.13 -14.33 -5.77
CA TYR A 38 -4.56 -14.15 -5.49
C TYR A 38 -4.86 -13.86 -4.01
N LYS A 39 -4.14 -14.47 -3.08
CA LYS A 39 -4.29 -14.23 -1.63
C LYS A 39 -3.72 -12.88 -1.19
N LEU A 40 -2.72 -12.36 -1.89
CA LEU A 40 -2.13 -11.04 -1.62
C LEU A 40 -2.94 -9.89 -2.21
N SER A 41 -3.73 -10.12 -3.27
CA SER A 41 -4.56 -9.07 -3.88
C SER A 41 -5.50 -8.34 -2.89
N PRO A 42 -6.21 -9.01 -1.96
CA PRO A 42 -6.98 -8.35 -0.91
C PRO A 42 -6.14 -7.52 0.06
N LEU A 43 -4.92 -7.97 0.38
CA LEU A 43 -3.98 -7.22 1.23
C LEU A 43 -3.53 -5.91 0.56
N CYS A 44 -3.33 -5.92 -0.77
CA CYS A 44 -3.08 -4.69 -1.52
C CYS A 44 -4.24 -3.69 -1.44
N LEU A 45 -5.48 -4.19 -1.47
CA LEU A 45 -6.68 -3.35 -1.33
C LEU A 45 -6.76 -2.72 0.07
N LEU A 46 -6.48 -3.52 1.11
CA LEU A 46 -6.44 -3.04 2.49
C LEU A 46 -5.34 -1.98 2.69
N SER A 47 -4.16 -2.19 2.10
CA SER A 47 -3.07 -1.21 2.08
C SER A 47 -3.47 0.09 1.38
N LEU A 48 -4.19 0.01 0.26
CA LEU A 48 -4.70 1.18 -0.45
C LEU A 48 -5.71 1.97 0.39
N ILE A 49 -6.66 1.28 1.05
CA ILE A 49 -7.62 1.91 1.97
C ILE A 49 -6.88 2.63 3.09
N LEU A 50 -5.88 1.97 3.69
CA LEU A 50 -5.05 2.58 4.73
C LEU A 50 -4.38 3.86 4.22
N TRP A 51 -3.86 3.85 2.99
CA TRP A 51 -3.31 5.03 2.33
C TRP A 51 -4.33 6.15 2.17
N LEU A 52 -5.56 5.84 1.73
CA LEU A 52 -6.63 6.85 1.62
C LEU A 52 -7.00 7.45 2.98
N VAL A 53 -7.04 6.62 4.02
CA VAL A 53 -7.24 7.10 5.40
C VAL A 53 -6.11 8.02 5.83
N LEU A 54 -4.85 7.68 5.54
CA LEU A 54 -3.70 8.52 5.84
C LEU A 54 -3.72 9.85 5.08
N VAL A 55 -4.12 9.84 3.81
CA VAL A 55 -4.27 11.05 3.00
C VAL A 55 -5.40 11.92 3.56
N ALA A 56 -6.57 11.35 3.81
CA ALA A 56 -7.68 12.06 4.43
C ALA A 56 -7.29 12.65 5.79
N TRP A 57 -6.56 11.88 6.61
CA TRP A 57 -6.01 12.35 7.87
C TRP A 57 -5.04 13.52 7.67
N ALA A 58 -4.12 13.44 6.71
CA ALA A 58 -3.20 14.53 6.36
C ALA A 58 -3.95 15.80 5.93
N PHE A 59 -5.04 15.66 5.18
CA PHE A 59 -5.91 16.79 4.79
C PHE A 59 -6.64 17.42 5.98
N THR A 60 -7.08 16.63 6.96
CA THR A 60 -7.77 17.17 8.14
C THR A 60 -6.86 17.98 9.06
N GLY A 61 -5.54 17.80 8.98
CA GLY A 61 -4.56 18.54 9.79
C GLY A 61 -4.72 18.37 11.30
N GLN A 62 -5.61 17.47 11.76
CA GLN A 62 -5.91 17.25 13.17
C GLN A 62 -4.82 16.37 13.78
N ARG A 63 -3.94 17.00 14.56
CA ARG A 63 -2.96 16.32 15.40
C ARG A 63 -3.63 15.76 16.67
N ASN A 64 -4.54 14.80 16.51
CA ASN A 64 -5.15 14.07 17.64
C ASN A 64 -4.22 12.96 18.15
N ASP A 65 -2.97 13.33 18.44
CA ASP A 65 -1.87 12.40 18.70
C ASP A 65 -1.45 12.39 20.17
N ALA A 66 -2.36 12.37 21.14
CA ALA A 66 -1.93 12.24 22.54
C ALA A 66 -1.11 10.96 22.78
N ILE A 67 -1.47 9.86 22.09
CA ILE A 67 -0.80 8.57 22.18
C ILE A 67 0.33 8.46 21.14
N ILE A 68 0.06 8.80 19.88
CA ILE A 68 1.03 8.69 18.79
C ILE A 68 2.16 9.71 18.96
N SER A 69 1.90 10.94 19.42
CA SER A 69 2.95 11.94 19.61
C SER A 69 3.90 11.56 20.73
N ARG A 70 3.47 10.83 21.77
CA ARG A 70 4.37 10.31 22.80
C ARG A 70 5.37 9.31 22.22
N TYR A 71 4.94 8.42 21.33
CA TYR A 71 5.83 7.46 20.67
C TYR A 71 6.66 8.13 19.57
N VAL A 72 6.04 8.93 18.71
CA VAL A 72 6.70 9.62 17.58
C VAL A 72 7.67 10.69 18.07
N SER A 73 7.37 11.46 19.13
CA SER A 73 8.34 12.43 19.67
C SER A 73 9.60 11.77 20.21
N LYS A 74 9.45 10.60 20.86
CA LYS A 74 10.58 9.79 21.34
C LYS A 74 11.44 9.23 20.21
N LEU A 75 10.83 8.91 19.06
CA LEU A 75 11.52 8.44 17.85
C LEU A 75 12.06 9.56 16.95
N ARG A 76 11.42 10.74 16.96
CA ARG A 76 11.78 11.92 16.15
C ARG A 76 12.95 12.68 16.76
N GLY A 77 13.06 12.71 18.09
CA GLY A 77 14.20 13.33 18.79
C GLY A 77 15.55 12.66 18.51
N ASP A 78 15.53 11.42 18.01
CA ASP A 78 16.73 10.59 17.86
C ASP A 78 17.15 10.36 16.39
N ASN A 79 16.46 10.99 15.43
CA ASN A 79 16.68 10.84 13.97
C ASN A 79 16.64 9.38 13.44
N ARG A 80 16.17 8.42 14.26
CA ARG A 80 16.10 6.98 13.90
C ARG A 80 14.87 6.60 13.09
N LEU A 81 13.87 7.47 13.06
CA LEU A 81 12.62 7.28 12.31
C LEU A 81 12.84 7.09 10.80
N PRO A 82 13.56 7.99 10.09
CA PRO A 82 13.87 7.77 8.68
C PRO A 82 14.73 6.51 8.48
N LEU A 83 15.66 6.24 9.39
CA LEU A 83 16.55 5.07 9.32
C LEU A 83 15.78 3.75 9.42
N ALA A 84 14.82 3.65 10.35
CA ALA A 84 13.95 2.49 10.49
C ALA A 84 13.08 2.27 9.24
N ILE A 85 12.54 3.35 8.66
CA ILE A 85 11.76 3.28 7.42
C ILE A 85 12.64 2.79 6.27
N THR A 86 13.85 3.34 6.10
CA THR A 86 14.79 2.91 5.06
C THR A 86 15.16 1.44 5.20
N LEU A 87 15.43 0.98 6.42
CA LEU A 87 15.83 -0.40 6.69
C LEU A 87 14.68 -1.38 6.43
N LEU A 88 13.45 -1.00 6.77
CA LEU A 88 12.24 -1.77 6.47
C LEU A 88 12.01 -1.89 4.96
N VAL A 89 12.18 -0.78 4.22
CA VAL A 89 12.04 -0.75 2.76
C VAL A 89 13.13 -1.61 2.09
N LEU A 90 14.38 -1.51 2.54
CA LEU A 90 15.49 -2.31 2.01
C LEU A 90 15.27 -3.81 2.26
N LEU A 91 14.80 -4.21 3.44
CA LEU A 91 14.45 -5.60 3.74
C LEU A 91 13.30 -6.11 2.86
N GLY A 92 12.27 -5.29 2.65
CA GLY A 92 11.15 -5.63 1.75
C GLY A 92 11.59 -5.81 0.29
N LEU A 93 12.45 -4.92 -0.20
CA LEU A 93 13.02 -5.01 -1.56
C LEU A 93 13.93 -6.22 -1.71
N ALA A 94 14.81 -6.48 -0.74
CA ALA A 94 15.70 -7.64 -0.76
C ALA A 94 14.90 -8.95 -0.78
N GLY A 95 13.88 -9.09 0.08
CA GLY A 95 13.00 -10.26 0.10
C GLY A 95 12.23 -10.47 -1.21
N SER A 96 11.90 -9.39 -1.93
CA SER A 96 11.17 -9.45 -3.21
C SER A 96 12.09 -9.72 -4.42
N LEU A 97 13.37 -9.35 -4.34
CA LEU A 97 14.36 -9.53 -5.41
C LEU A 97 15.10 -10.87 -5.36
N LEU A 98 15.27 -11.46 -4.16
CA LEU A 98 15.89 -12.78 -3.99
C LEU A 98 15.26 -13.92 -4.84
N PRO A 99 13.93 -13.98 -5.02
CA PRO A 99 13.30 -14.98 -5.89
C PRO A 99 13.52 -14.73 -7.39
N LEU A 100 13.87 -13.51 -7.81
CA LEU A 100 14.12 -13.16 -9.22
C LEU A 100 15.54 -13.51 -9.67
N MET A 101 16.45 -13.79 -8.73
CA MET A 101 17.86 -14.12 -8.98
C MET A 101 18.16 -15.64 -8.94
N ARG A 102 17.14 -16.48 -8.73
CA ARG A 102 17.21 -17.95 -8.80
C ARG A 102 16.50 -18.45 -10.05
#